data_AF-A0A5B0BN46-F1
#
_entry.id   AF-A0A5B0BN46-F1
#
_cell.length_a   1.000
_cell.length_b   1.000
_cell.length_c   1.000
_cell.angle_alpha   90.00
_cell.angle_beta   90.00
_cell.angle_gamma   90.00
#
_symmetry.space_group_name_H-M   'P 1'
#
loop_
_entity.id
_entity.type
_entity.pdbx_description
1 polymer ?
#
loop_
_entity_poly.entity_id
_entity_poly.type
_entity_poly.pdbx_seq_one_letter_code
_entity_poly.pdbx_strand_id
1 'polypeptide(L)'
;MSDKVVEITLSGGEVVTFTDTEYHLEFPPADLYTGADGSQAFIVKAGTFSIRTPEFKGWQGAEGVTVDGAFYEVKRNFRYPTQEGEWLQYPVGQ
;
A
#
# COMPACT_ATOMS: atom_id res chain seq x y z
N MET A 1 -1.73 -25.67 -1.53
CA MET A 1 -1.82 -24.38 -2.23
C MET A 1 -1.67 -23.34 -1.15
N SER A 2 -0.73 -22.41 -1.26
CA SER A 2 -0.63 -21.31 -0.30
C SER A 2 -1.64 -20.29 -0.79
N ASP A 3 -2.79 -20.20 -0.12
CA ASP A 3 -3.78 -19.17 -0.42
C ASP A 3 -3.08 -17.84 -0.19
N LYS A 4 -3.06 -16.97 -1.19
CA LYS A 4 -2.47 -15.63 -1.03
C LYS A 4 -3.39 -14.85 -0.11
N VAL A 5 -2.91 -14.59 1.10
CA VAL A 5 -3.66 -13.85 2.12
C VAL A 5 -3.20 -12.40 2.10
N VAL A 6 -4.18 -11.51 1.94
CA VAL A 6 -3.99 -10.07 2.15
C VAL A 6 -4.79 -9.66 3.37
N GLU A 7 -4.19 -8.87 4.24
CA GLU A 7 -4.86 -8.26 5.38
C GLU A 7 -4.77 -6.74 5.28
N ILE A 8 -5.87 -6.04 5.50
CA ILE A 8 -5.89 -4.57 5.60
C ILE A 8 -6.22 -4.23 7.06
N THR A 9 -5.30 -3.53 7.71
CA THR A 9 -5.51 -2.99 9.06
C THR A 9 -6.13 -1.60 8.95
N LEU A 10 -7.28 -1.40 9.57
CA LEU A 10 -8.03 -0.15 9.59
C LEU A 10 -7.73 0.65 10.86
N SER A 11 -8.02 1.95 10.81
CA SER A 11 -7.99 2.81 11.99
C SER A 11 -8.80 2.23 13.13
N GLY A 12 -8.15 2.07 14.28
CA GLY A 12 -8.72 1.39 15.45
C GLY A 12 -8.31 -0.09 15.59
N GLY A 13 -7.48 -0.61 14.67
CA GLY A 13 -6.88 -1.95 14.75
C GLY A 13 -7.77 -3.08 14.26
N GLU A 14 -8.91 -2.78 13.64
CA GLU A 14 -9.72 -3.78 12.94
C GLU A 14 -8.95 -4.32 11.74
N VAL A 15 -8.99 -5.63 11.52
CA VAL A 15 -8.30 -6.29 10.40
C VAL A 15 -9.32 -6.93 9.48
N VAL A 16 -9.24 -6.59 8.20
CA VAL A 16 -10.04 -7.18 7.12
C VAL A 16 -9.16 -8.12 6.32
N THR A 17 -9.56 -9.39 6.24
CA THR A 17 -8.80 -10.44 5.55
C THR A 17 -9.42 -10.79 4.21
N PHE A 18 -8.59 -10.87 3.18
CA PHE A 18 -8.95 -11.27 1.83
C PHE A 18 -8.19 -12.56 1.49
N THR A 19 -8.93 -13.51 0.91
CA THR A 19 -8.40 -14.79 0.43
C THR A 19 -8.75 -14.90 -1.06
N ASP A 20 -7.84 -15.44 -1.86
CA ASP A 20 -8.02 -15.61 -3.31
C ASP A 20 -8.35 -14.33 -4.09
N THR A 21 -7.88 -13.18 -3.59
CA THR A 21 -8.07 -11.87 -4.23
C THR A 21 -6.87 -11.50 -5.10
N GLU A 22 -7.15 -10.90 -6.25
CA GLU A 22 -6.14 -10.30 -7.13
C GLU A 22 -5.56 -9.03 -6.47
N TYR A 23 -4.23 -8.93 -6.41
CA TYR A 23 -3.54 -7.74 -5.92
C TYR A 23 -2.28 -7.44 -6.75
N HIS A 24 -1.88 -6.18 -6.73
CA HIS A 24 -0.62 -5.68 -7.27
C HIS A 24 0.12 -4.90 -6.20
N LEU A 25 1.44 -5.10 -6.09
CA LEU A 25 2.30 -4.34 -5.20
C LEU A 25 3.53 -3.91 -5.98
N GLU A 26 3.66 -2.60 -6.18
CA GLU A 26 4.72 -2.02 -7.00
C GLU A 26 5.47 -0.95 -6.22
N PHE A 27 6.80 -1.02 -6.22
CA PHE A 27 7.66 0.02 -5.67
C PHE A 27 8.42 0.69 -6.81
N PRO A 28 8.36 2.02 -6.94
CA PRO A 28 9.20 2.73 -7.88
C PRO A 28 10.68 2.56 -7.51
N PRO A 29 11.61 2.60 -8.48
CA PRO A 29 13.03 2.57 -8.19
C PRO A 29 13.44 3.77 -7.33
N ALA A 30 14.48 3.59 -6.51
CA ALA A 30 15.07 4.70 -5.76
C ALA A 30 15.75 5.69 -6.72
N ASP A 31 15.49 6.98 -6.52
CA ASP A 31 16.11 8.03 -7.32
C ASP A 31 17.38 8.54 -6.63
N LEU A 32 18.46 8.75 -7.40
CA LEU A 32 19.65 9.42 -6.88
C LEU A 32 19.46 10.93 -6.93
N TYR A 33 19.41 11.57 -5.77
CA TYR A 33 19.41 13.02 -5.62
C TYR A 33 20.83 13.52 -5.31
N THR A 34 21.26 14.58 -6.00
CA THR A 34 22.51 15.28 -5.72
C THR A 34 22.20 16.68 -5.17
N GLY A 35 22.66 16.96 -3.97
CA GLY A 35 22.53 18.27 -3.32
C GLY A 35 23.40 19.33 -3.98
N ALA A 36 23.07 20.60 -3.72
CA ALA A 36 23.84 21.74 -4.24
C ALA A 36 25.29 21.79 -3.73
N ASP A 37 25.57 21.11 -2.61
CA ASP A 37 26.91 20.93 -2.01
C ASP A 37 27.66 19.69 -2.54
N GLY A 38 27.08 18.96 -3.51
CA GLY A 38 27.63 17.74 -4.07
C GLY A 38 27.37 16.48 -3.24
N SER A 39 26.62 16.58 -2.13
CA SER A 39 26.15 15.41 -1.39
C SER A 39 25.20 14.57 -2.23
N GLN A 40 25.19 13.25 -2.00
CA GLN A 40 24.33 12.31 -2.71
C GLN A 40 23.45 11.55 -1.73
N ALA A 41 22.18 11.38 -2.09
CA ALA A 41 21.22 10.59 -1.32
C ALA A 41 20.30 9.80 -2.25
N PHE A 42 19.96 8.58 -1.85
CA PHE A 42 18.90 7.82 -2.51
C PHE A 42 17.55 8.21 -1.91
N ILE A 43 16.61 8.60 -2.77
CA ILE A 43 15.24 8.93 -2.42
C ILE A 43 14.37 7.71 -2.73
N VAL A 44 13.90 7.06 -1.67
CA VAL A 44 12.91 5.98 -1.77
C VAL A 44 11.52 6.60 -1.74
N LYS A 45 10.73 6.32 -2.77
CA LYS A 45 9.34 6.77 -2.87
C LYS A 45 8.40 5.69 -2.35
N ALA A 46 7.22 6.09 -1.89
CA ALA A 46 6.16 5.14 -1.55
C ALA A 46 5.80 4.31 -2.79
N GLY A 47 5.55 3.01 -2.56
CA GLY A 47 4.94 2.13 -3.54
C GLY A 47 3.43 2.27 -3.60
N THR A 48 2.83 1.48 -4.47
CA THR A 48 1.38 1.39 -4.63
C THR A 48 0.97 -0.06 -4.41
N PHE A 49 0.09 -0.28 -3.44
CA PHE A 49 -0.65 -1.51 -3.26
C PHE A 49 -2.04 -1.34 -3.87
N SER A 50 -2.43 -2.24 -4.77
CA SER A 50 -3.76 -2.27 -5.39
C SER A 50 -4.40 -3.62 -5.13
N ILE A 51 -5.65 -3.62 -4.70
CA ILE A 51 -6.41 -4.84 -4.43
C ILE A 51 -7.75 -4.80 -5.15
N ARG A 52 -8.11 -5.90 -5.82
CA ARG A 52 -9.37 -6.02 -6.54
C ARG A 52 -10.47 -6.46 -5.58
N THR A 53 -11.25 -5.49 -5.13
CA THR A 53 -12.37 -5.71 -4.21
C THR A 53 -13.37 -4.54 -4.32
N PRO A 54 -14.67 -4.79 -4.12
CA PRO A 54 -15.61 -3.72 -3.82
C PRO A 54 -15.16 -2.90 -2.61
N GLU A 55 -15.67 -1.67 -2.52
CA GLU A 55 -15.57 -0.88 -1.29
C GLU A 55 -16.14 -1.66 -0.10
N PHE A 56 -15.42 -1.58 1.03
CA PHE A 56 -15.86 -2.17 2.28
C PHE A 56 -15.82 -1.11 3.39
N LYS A 57 -16.62 -1.29 4.44
CA LYS A 57 -16.70 -0.28 5.50
C LYS A 57 -15.30 0.01 6.08
N GLY A 58 -14.93 1.29 6.10
CA GLY A 58 -13.66 1.75 6.68
C GLY A 58 -12.45 1.65 5.75
N TRP A 59 -12.62 1.25 4.49
CA TRP A 59 -11.52 1.09 3.53
C TRP A 59 -10.66 2.35 3.36
N GLN A 60 -11.23 3.55 3.49
CA GLN A 60 -10.49 4.81 3.42
C GLN A 60 -9.59 5.06 4.65
N GLY A 61 -9.90 4.40 5.76
CA GLY A 61 -9.19 4.47 7.03
C GLY A 61 -8.09 3.42 7.18
N ALA A 62 -7.63 2.77 6.10
CA ALA A 62 -6.54 1.82 6.19
C ALA A 62 -5.24 2.48 6.71
N GLU A 63 -4.58 1.80 7.65
CA GLU A 63 -3.30 2.21 8.26
C GLU A 63 -2.16 1.29 7.82
N GLY A 64 -2.47 0.04 7.44
CA GLY A 64 -1.48 -0.92 7.00
C GLY A 64 -2.06 -2.01 6.12
N VAL A 65 -1.19 -2.62 5.33
CA VAL A 65 -1.50 -3.79 4.52
C VAL A 65 -0.46 -4.87 4.81
N THR A 66 -0.90 -6.09 5.08
CA THR A 66 -0.04 -7.26 5.15
C THR A 66 -0.26 -8.10 3.90
N VAL A 67 0.81 -8.38 3.16
CA VAL A 67 0.79 -9.24 1.97
C VAL A 67 1.79 -10.36 2.19
N ASP A 68 1.31 -11.61 2.15
CA ASP A 68 2.15 -12.80 2.31
C ASP A 68 3.07 -12.74 3.57
N GLY A 69 2.56 -12.14 4.65
CA GLY A 69 3.26 -11.99 5.94
C GLY A 69 4.17 -10.75 6.06
N ALA A 70 4.34 -9.96 5.00
CA ALA A 70 5.07 -8.70 5.03
C ALA A 70 4.10 -7.52 5.26
N PHE A 71 4.39 -6.71 6.29
CA PHE A 71 3.62 -5.50 6.61
C PHE A 71 4.13 -4.28 5.85
N TYR A 72 3.21 -3.46 5.37
CA TYR A 72 3.46 -2.20 4.71
C TYR A 72 2.55 -1.12 5.29
N GLU A 73 3.14 0.02 5.67
CA GLU A 73 2.39 1.14 6.23
C GLU A 73 1.69 1.92 5.12
N VAL A 74 0.39 2.21 5.28
CA VAL A 74 -0.35 3.03 4.33
C VAL A 74 0.02 4.51 4.53
N LYS A 75 0.70 5.09 3.54
CA LYS A 75 1.14 6.50 3.54
C LYS A 75 0.05 7.41 2.98
N ARG A 76 -1.06 7.54 3.71
CA ARG A 76 -2.23 8.34 3.29
C ARG A 76 -1.85 9.76 2.90
N ASN A 77 -2.57 10.31 1.92
CA ASN A 77 -2.45 11.71 1.53
C ASN A 77 -3.80 12.24 1.03
N PHE A 78 -3.88 13.48 0.59
CA PHE A 78 -5.16 14.10 0.16
C PHE A 78 -5.86 13.41 -1.01
N ARG A 79 -5.15 12.57 -1.78
CA ARG A 79 -5.70 11.84 -2.94
C ARG A 79 -5.91 10.35 -2.67
N TYR A 80 -5.30 9.80 -1.63
CA TYR A 80 -5.22 8.37 -1.43
C TYR A 80 -5.47 7.96 0.03
N PRO A 81 -6.15 6.83 0.27
CA PRO A 81 -6.50 5.79 -0.71
C PRO A 81 -7.63 6.19 -1.67
N THR A 82 -7.64 5.60 -2.86
CA THR A 82 -8.63 5.88 -3.92
C THR A 82 -9.26 4.57 -4.43
N GLN A 83 -10.39 4.69 -5.11
CA GLN A 83 -11.00 3.60 -5.84
C GLN A 83 -11.01 3.93 -7.34
N GLU A 84 -10.51 2.99 -8.15
CA GLU A 84 -10.56 3.04 -9.61
C GLU A 84 -11.26 1.78 -10.12
N GLY A 85 -12.58 1.89 -10.35
CA GLY A 85 -13.41 0.74 -10.73
C GLY A 85 -13.48 -0.30 -9.60
N GLU A 86 -13.00 -1.52 -9.87
CA GLU A 86 -12.96 -2.62 -8.89
C GLU A 86 -11.69 -2.64 -8.04
N TRP A 87 -10.81 -1.65 -8.20
CA TRP A 87 -9.52 -1.61 -7.53
C TRP A 87 -9.50 -0.55 -6.44
N LEU A 88 -9.17 -0.97 -5.22
CA LEU A 88 -8.78 -0.06 -4.15
C LEU A 88 -7.27 0.10 -4.18
N GLN A 89 -6.79 1.34 -4.15
CA GLN A 89 -5.38 1.66 -4.25
C GLN A 89 -4.90 2.40 -3.00
N TYR A 90 -3.79 1.92 -2.45
CA TYR A 90 -3.16 2.36 -1.22
C TYR A 90 -1.69 2.71 -1.48
N PRO A 91 -1.25 3.94 -1.21
CA PRO A 91 0.17 4.26 -1.17
C PRO A 91 0.77 3.56 0.03
N VAL A 92 1.86 2.81 -0.17
CA VAL A 92 2.48 2.01 0.88
C VAL A 92 3.97 2.28 1.00
N GLY A 93 4.45 2.37 2.24
CA GLY A 93 5.88 2.42 2.57
C GLY A 93 6.32 1.11 3.21
N GLN A 94 7.57 0.72 2.93
CA GLN A 94 8.29 -0.31 3.68
C GLN A 94 8.82 0.24 5.00
#